data_AF-A0A8X6HMH6-F1
#
_entry.id   AF-A0A8X6HMH6-F1
#
_cell.length_a   1.000
_cell.length_b   1.000
_cell.length_c   1.000
_cell.angle_alpha   90.00
_cell.angle_beta   90.00
_cell.angle_gamma   90.00
#
_symmetry.space_group_name_H-M   'P 1'
#
loop_
_entity.id
_entity.type
_entity.pdbx_description
1 polymer ?
#
loop_
_entity_poly.entity_id
_entity_poly.type
_entity_poly.pdbx_seq_one_letter_code
_entity_poly.pdbx_strand_id
1 'polypeptide(L)'
;MYSHIIFFLLAILQLFSIAYSQSLPSFLPIKEPFDNIEKIIETYNFKSFDLDKENKLYTNIDIDSNLVDTVNKIILAQDDLFVLKSNPYDILLIDNPNMNSVDGVAEKDYVIVEGDFKKDPKNYTIVISHELMHRYIGHIIEQDNDKKIEIMYKWFFEGFTEFYGAKALIDAKLINTDEYLKIVNITLQKYFNSPINKISFEKMDEKHLLSNNINMITYYQKGFILAMIIDEKLRERKYNLLNIVNKIISETTLKQVDFNTDLFTSYLREHLPESFIKKFVSSINNPSTLLTLLPHRLLNKNLTFQDTESHSDICFDLTKSLELRKIHEVKLNSDCYNRGLRDGQALKCYSMYFYNGSIKNGDIELKVLENEIPRIVHIKAGKTIKRIPVYN
;
A
#
# COMPACT_ATOMS: atom_id res chain seq x y z
N MET A 1 -32.14 -20.24 -29.45
CA MET A 1 -31.36 -19.64 -30.55
C MET A 1 -31.26 -18.15 -30.25
N TYR A 2 -30.07 -17.75 -29.81
CA TYR A 2 -29.50 -16.41 -29.57
C TYR A 2 -30.35 -15.14 -29.31
N SER A 3 -29.81 -14.36 -28.36
CA SER A 3 -29.85 -12.89 -28.22
C SER A 3 -30.89 -12.29 -27.25
N HIS A 4 -30.50 -12.09 -25.99
CA HIS A 4 -29.87 -10.85 -25.51
C HIS A 4 -29.75 -10.88 -23.97
N ILE A 5 -28.55 -11.20 -23.51
CA ILE A 5 -28.04 -10.97 -22.16
C ILE A 5 -27.34 -9.62 -22.20
N ILE A 6 -27.68 -8.71 -21.28
CA ILE A 6 -26.85 -7.71 -20.57
C ILE A 6 -27.86 -6.72 -19.95
N PHE A 7 -28.30 -7.03 -18.72
CA PHE A 7 -28.93 -6.07 -17.80
C PHE A 7 -29.00 -6.71 -16.41
N PHE A 8 -27.85 -6.99 -15.78
CA PHE A 8 -27.76 -7.30 -14.35
C PHE A 8 -26.29 -7.18 -13.90
N LEU A 9 -25.88 -5.96 -13.54
CA LEU A 9 -24.67 -5.67 -12.75
C LEU A 9 -24.74 -4.20 -12.26
N LEU A 10 -25.86 -3.89 -11.60
CA LEU A 10 -26.19 -2.57 -11.06
C LEU A 10 -26.86 -2.74 -9.69
N ALA A 11 -26.09 -3.26 -8.72
CA ALA A 11 -26.37 -3.14 -7.28
C ALA A 11 -25.15 -3.68 -6.51
N ILE A 12 -24.88 -3.08 -5.35
CA ILE A 12 -23.79 -3.37 -4.40
C ILE A 12 -22.49 -2.61 -4.71
N LEU A 13 -22.43 -1.32 -4.35
CA LEU A 13 -21.19 -0.57 -4.04
C LEU A 13 -21.47 0.77 -3.33
N GLN A 14 -22.28 0.71 -2.30
CA GLN A 14 -22.48 1.70 -1.23
C GLN A 14 -21.94 1.04 0.04
N LEU A 15 -21.21 1.62 1.01
CA LEU A 15 -20.87 2.96 1.49
C LEU A 15 -19.82 2.71 2.61
N PHE A 16 -18.67 3.39 2.73
CA PHE A 16 -18.00 3.54 4.04
C PHE A 16 -17.12 4.81 4.10
N SER A 17 -17.67 5.86 4.69
CA SER A 17 -17.19 6.53 5.92
C SER A 17 -18.38 7.39 6.40
N ILE A 18 -18.79 7.41 7.66
CA ILE A 18 -18.10 7.83 8.89
C ILE A 18 -18.79 7.11 10.05
N ALA A 19 -18.03 6.55 11.00
CA ALA A 19 -18.33 6.63 12.43
C ALA A 19 -17.15 6.08 13.23
N TYR A 20 -16.54 6.94 14.04
CA TYR A 20 -15.68 6.50 15.12
C TYR A 20 -16.55 5.81 16.17
N SER A 21 -16.11 4.63 16.60
CA SER A 21 -16.59 3.84 17.75
C SER A 21 -18.00 3.24 17.63
N GLN A 22 -18.07 1.96 18.00
CA GLN A 22 -19.25 1.09 18.09
C GLN A 22 -19.64 0.36 16.79
N SER A 23 -18.86 -0.67 16.44
CA SER A 23 -19.35 -2.07 16.35
C SER A 23 -18.29 -3.01 15.76
N LEU A 24 -17.22 -3.23 16.52
CA LEU A 24 -16.81 -4.60 16.80
C LEU A 24 -17.82 -5.10 17.86
N PRO A 25 -18.42 -6.31 17.77
CA PRO A 25 -18.66 -7.01 19.03
C PRO A 25 -17.30 -7.07 19.72
N SER A 26 -17.28 -6.93 21.04
CA SER A 26 -16.16 -7.05 21.96
C SER A 26 -15.42 -8.40 21.85
N PHE A 27 -14.97 -8.78 20.66
CA PHE A 27 -14.51 -10.11 20.30
C PHE A 27 -12.99 -10.09 20.11
N LEU A 28 -12.38 -9.08 19.50
CA LEU A 28 -10.94 -8.91 19.67
C LEU A 28 -10.63 -7.43 19.85
N PRO A 29 -10.11 -6.99 21.01
CA PRO A 29 -9.61 -5.64 21.19
C PRO A 29 -8.24 -5.56 20.49
N ILE A 30 -8.23 -5.58 19.17
CA ILE A 30 -6.99 -5.50 18.37
C ILE A 30 -6.52 -4.05 18.39
N LYS A 31 -5.84 -3.65 19.47
CA LYS A 31 -5.22 -2.32 19.60
C LYS A 31 -3.80 -2.34 20.19
N GLU A 32 -3.32 -3.48 20.67
CA GLU A 32 -1.96 -3.65 21.19
C GLU A 32 -1.39 -4.99 20.71
N PRO A 33 -0.05 -5.13 20.58
CA PRO A 33 0.58 -6.38 20.19
C PRO A 33 0.13 -7.50 21.11
N PHE A 34 -0.30 -8.62 20.52
CA PHE A 34 -0.87 -9.73 21.27
C PHE A 34 0.19 -10.42 22.14
N ASP A 35 0.11 -10.22 23.45
CA ASP A 35 0.84 -11.05 24.41
C ASP A 35 0.34 -12.51 24.43
N ASN A 36 -0.76 -12.86 23.73
CA ASN A 36 -1.25 -14.24 23.70
C ASN A 36 -2.17 -14.59 22.51
N ILE A 37 -1.60 -14.84 21.34
CA ILE A 37 -2.32 -15.36 20.15
C ILE A 37 -2.97 -16.72 20.42
N GLU A 38 -2.32 -17.58 21.21
CA GLU A 38 -2.86 -18.90 21.57
C GLU A 38 -4.25 -18.77 22.23
N LYS A 39 -4.43 -17.79 23.11
CA LYS A 39 -5.71 -17.50 23.76
C LYS A 39 -6.79 -17.09 22.75
N ILE A 40 -6.45 -16.36 21.70
CA ILE A 40 -7.40 -15.98 20.63
C ILE A 40 -7.89 -17.23 19.91
N ILE A 41 -6.94 -18.06 19.48
CA ILE A 41 -7.18 -19.29 18.74
C ILE A 41 -8.10 -20.20 19.55
N GLU A 42 -7.82 -20.38 20.84
CA GLU A 42 -8.62 -21.17 21.76
C GLU A 42 -10.03 -20.59 22.00
N THR A 43 -10.12 -19.28 22.28
CA THR A 43 -11.40 -18.64 22.63
C THR A 43 -12.39 -18.70 21.47
N TYR A 44 -11.88 -18.68 20.24
CA TYR A 44 -12.70 -18.56 19.03
C TYR A 44 -12.70 -19.79 18.15
N ASN A 45 -12.17 -20.90 18.66
CA ASN A 45 -12.22 -22.22 18.05
C ASN A 45 -11.79 -22.19 16.58
N PHE A 46 -10.67 -21.50 16.32
CA PHE A 46 -10.08 -21.44 14.99
C PHE A 46 -9.68 -22.86 14.56
N LYS A 47 -9.95 -23.21 13.31
CA LYS A 47 -9.40 -24.42 12.70
C LYS A 47 -7.91 -24.20 12.49
N SER A 48 -7.09 -25.18 12.85
CA SER A 48 -5.64 -25.14 12.62
C SER A 48 -5.22 -26.07 11.48
N PHE A 49 -4.20 -25.65 10.75
CA PHE A 49 -3.59 -26.39 9.66
C PHE A 49 -2.07 -26.23 9.73
N ASP A 50 -1.36 -27.35 9.64
CA ASP A 50 0.10 -27.31 9.46
C ASP A 50 0.41 -26.94 8.01
N LEU A 51 1.36 -26.02 7.85
CA LEU A 51 1.89 -25.59 6.55
C LEU A 51 3.36 -26.00 6.43
N ASP A 52 3.93 -25.82 5.23
CA ASP A 52 5.35 -26.07 5.04
C ASP A 52 6.21 -25.14 5.91
N LYS A 53 7.44 -25.61 6.20
CA LYS A 53 8.43 -24.90 7.03
C LYS A 53 7.98 -24.60 8.44
N GLU A 54 7.16 -25.49 9.01
CA GLU A 54 6.69 -25.40 10.40
C GLU A 54 5.77 -24.18 10.66
N ASN A 55 5.29 -23.53 9.59
CA ASN A 55 4.28 -22.49 9.71
C ASN A 55 2.93 -23.11 10.11
N LYS A 56 2.09 -22.31 10.78
CA LYS A 56 0.73 -22.73 11.15
C LYS A 56 -0.29 -21.72 10.66
N LEU A 57 -1.38 -22.22 10.12
CA LEU A 57 -2.54 -21.43 9.74
C LEU A 57 -3.70 -21.70 10.68
N TYR A 58 -4.25 -20.63 11.23
CA TYR A 58 -5.46 -20.62 12.02
C TYR A 58 -6.53 -19.82 11.28
N THR A 59 -7.73 -20.39 11.13
CA THR A 59 -8.83 -19.65 10.49
C THR A 59 -10.21 -20.04 11.00
N ASN A 60 -11.11 -19.06 11.07
CA ASN A 60 -12.54 -19.25 11.27
C ASN A 60 -13.32 -19.23 9.94
N ILE A 61 -12.65 -18.99 8.82
CA ILE A 61 -13.29 -19.05 7.50
C ILE A 61 -13.70 -20.50 7.26
N ASP A 62 -14.93 -20.72 6.84
CA ASP A 62 -15.42 -22.05 6.49
C ASP A 62 -15.00 -22.36 5.04
N ILE A 63 -13.86 -23.03 4.89
CA ILE A 63 -13.16 -23.19 3.60
C ILE A 63 -12.85 -24.64 3.31
N ASP A 64 -13.01 -24.99 2.04
CA ASP A 64 -12.38 -26.14 1.40
C ASP A 64 -10.84 -25.99 1.35
N SER A 65 -10.14 -27.09 1.07
CA SER A 65 -8.67 -27.25 1.00
C SER A 65 -7.89 -26.23 0.16
N ASN A 66 -8.54 -25.38 -0.63
CA ASN A 66 -7.93 -24.45 -1.58
C ASN A 66 -7.24 -23.24 -0.91
N LEU A 67 -7.74 -22.71 0.21
CA LEU A 67 -7.06 -21.57 0.85
C LEU A 67 -5.77 -22.00 1.55
N VAL A 68 -5.76 -23.15 2.21
CA VAL A 68 -4.56 -23.73 2.84
C VAL A 68 -3.46 -23.90 1.78
N ASP A 69 -3.79 -24.50 0.64
CA ASP A 69 -2.87 -24.65 -0.50
C ASP A 69 -2.41 -23.30 -1.07
N THR A 70 -3.31 -22.32 -1.15
CA THR A 70 -2.97 -20.96 -1.60
C THR A 70 -1.96 -20.30 -0.67
N VAL A 71 -2.19 -20.32 0.64
CA VAL A 71 -1.27 -19.74 1.63
C VAL A 71 0.07 -20.46 1.57
N ASN A 72 0.07 -21.79 1.49
CA ASN A 72 1.31 -22.57 1.39
C ASN A 72 2.11 -22.21 0.12
N LYS A 73 1.44 -22.08 -1.02
CA LYS A 73 2.08 -21.62 -2.28
C LYS A 73 2.69 -20.23 -2.16
N ILE A 74 2.05 -19.30 -1.45
CA ILE A 74 2.61 -17.98 -1.19
C ILE A 74 3.90 -18.11 -0.38
N ILE A 75 3.86 -18.85 0.74
CA ILE A 75 5.04 -19.04 1.60
C ILE A 75 6.21 -19.60 0.80
N LEU A 76 6.00 -20.70 0.07
CA LEU A 76 7.05 -21.33 -0.73
C LEU A 76 7.60 -20.37 -1.79
N ALA A 77 6.74 -19.64 -2.48
CA ALA A 77 7.18 -18.70 -3.51
C ALA A 77 7.96 -17.51 -2.93
N GLN A 78 7.63 -17.06 -1.72
CA GLN A 78 8.38 -16.00 -1.04
C GLN A 78 9.71 -16.50 -0.49
N ASP A 79 9.74 -17.71 0.08
CA ASP A 79 10.98 -18.36 0.54
C ASP A 79 11.97 -18.59 -0.61
N ASP A 80 11.47 -18.89 -1.82
CA ASP A 80 12.31 -19.04 -3.02
C ASP A 80 12.95 -17.71 -3.48
N LEU A 81 12.45 -16.55 -3.02
CA LEU A 81 13.03 -15.26 -3.37
C LEU A 81 14.26 -14.93 -2.51
N PHE A 82 14.24 -15.24 -1.21
CA PHE A 82 15.22 -14.73 -0.27
C PHE A 82 16.23 -15.79 0.18
N VAL A 83 17.49 -15.38 0.34
CA VAL A 83 18.56 -16.31 0.74
C VAL A 83 18.49 -16.64 2.22
N LEU A 84 18.10 -15.67 3.05
CA LEU A 84 17.85 -15.92 4.46
C LEU A 84 16.49 -16.59 4.61
N LYS A 85 16.43 -17.63 5.46
CA LYS A 85 15.16 -18.24 5.82
C LYS A 85 14.47 -17.36 6.86
N SER A 86 13.17 -17.14 6.70
CA SER A 86 12.36 -16.58 7.78
C SER A 86 12.19 -17.62 8.89
N ASN A 87 11.89 -17.15 10.11
CA ASN A 87 11.36 -18.02 11.16
C ASN A 87 9.98 -18.56 10.73
N PRO A 88 9.49 -19.64 11.36
CA PRO A 88 8.08 -20.04 11.24
C PRO A 88 7.14 -18.99 11.81
N TYR A 89 5.95 -18.86 11.22
CA TYR A 89 4.92 -17.89 11.63
C TYR A 89 3.60 -18.56 11.96
N ASP A 90 2.89 -17.96 12.92
CA ASP A 90 1.47 -18.18 13.12
C ASP A 90 0.66 -17.22 12.22
N ILE A 91 -0.19 -17.77 11.36
CA ILE A 91 -0.98 -17.02 10.38
C ILE A 91 -2.44 -17.10 10.79
N LEU A 92 -3.07 -15.98 11.13
CA LEU A 92 -4.48 -15.89 11.48
C LEU A 92 -5.24 -15.26 10.32
N LEU A 93 -6.14 -16.04 9.70
CA LEU A 93 -7.06 -15.55 8.68
C LEU A 93 -8.47 -15.49 9.24
N ILE A 94 -9.01 -14.29 9.35
CA ILE A 94 -10.28 -14.00 10.00
C ILE A 94 -11.32 -13.62 8.94
N ASP A 95 -12.40 -14.40 8.84
CA ASP A 95 -13.63 -14.00 8.13
C ASP A 95 -14.38 -13.00 9.00
N ASN A 96 -14.52 -11.77 8.51
CA ASN A 96 -15.36 -10.76 9.13
C ASN A 96 -16.31 -10.17 8.07
N PRO A 97 -17.55 -10.67 7.96
CA PRO A 97 -18.52 -10.19 6.97
C PRO A 97 -19.00 -8.75 7.20
N ASN A 98 -18.67 -8.14 8.35
CA ASN A 98 -18.98 -6.74 8.62
C ASN A 98 -17.93 -5.79 8.02
N MET A 99 -16.77 -6.31 7.60
CA MET A 99 -15.73 -5.52 6.97
C MET A 99 -16.01 -5.33 5.49
N ASN A 100 -15.61 -4.16 4.99
CA ASN A 100 -15.84 -3.76 3.60
C ASN A 100 -14.57 -3.71 2.76
N SER A 101 -13.45 -3.98 3.41
CA SER A 101 -12.12 -4.14 2.87
C SER A 101 -11.45 -5.28 3.61
N VAL A 102 -10.39 -5.82 3.01
CA VAL A 102 -9.46 -6.70 3.71
C VAL A 102 -8.33 -5.83 4.25
N ASP A 103 -7.92 -6.08 5.48
CA ASP A 103 -6.79 -5.42 6.15
C ASP A 103 -5.87 -6.46 6.78
N GLY A 104 -4.64 -6.06 7.08
CA GLY A 104 -3.61 -6.97 7.56
C GLY A 104 -2.62 -6.29 8.50
N VAL A 105 -1.96 -7.11 9.31
CA VAL A 105 -0.81 -6.71 10.10
C VAL A 105 0.18 -7.87 10.20
N ALA A 106 1.45 -7.54 10.03
CA ALA A 106 2.57 -8.44 10.25
C ALA A 106 3.38 -8.00 11.47
N GLU A 107 3.67 -8.96 12.33
CA GLU A 107 4.51 -8.83 13.52
C GLU A 107 5.66 -9.85 13.44
N LYS A 108 6.57 -9.87 14.41
CA LYS A 108 7.80 -10.67 14.29
C LYS A 108 7.57 -12.18 14.14
N ASP A 109 6.52 -12.71 14.76
CA ASP A 109 6.26 -14.16 14.81
C ASP A 109 4.85 -14.52 14.28
N TYR A 110 4.06 -13.53 13.84
CA TYR A 110 2.71 -13.78 13.37
C TYR A 110 2.22 -12.79 12.31
N VAL A 111 1.22 -13.21 11.57
CA VAL A 111 0.47 -12.38 10.62
C VAL A 111 -1.02 -12.54 10.88
N ILE A 112 -1.75 -11.43 10.87
CA ILE A 112 -3.22 -11.44 10.93
C ILE A 112 -3.75 -10.77 9.67
N VAL A 113 -4.71 -11.43 9.01
CA VAL A 113 -5.48 -10.85 7.91
C VAL A 113 -6.96 -10.96 8.26
N GLU A 114 -7.70 -9.88 8.10
CA GLU A 114 -9.11 -9.81 8.43
C GLU A 114 -9.91 -9.15 7.30
N GLY A 115 -11.05 -9.75 6.95
CA GLY A 115 -11.97 -9.17 5.97
C GLY A 115 -13.09 -10.12 5.61
N ASP A 116 -14.01 -9.68 4.74
CA ASP A 116 -15.04 -10.54 4.19
C ASP A 116 -14.45 -11.40 3.06
N PHE A 117 -14.03 -12.61 3.40
CA PHE A 117 -13.38 -13.53 2.47
C PHE A 117 -14.31 -13.92 1.31
N LYS A 118 -15.61 -14.05 1.60
CA LYS A 118 -16.61 -14.44 0.59
C LYS A 118 -16.85 -13.35 -0.44
N LYS A 119 -16.77 -12.08 -0.02
CA LYS A 119 -16.98 -10.93 -0.87
C LYS A 119 -15.78 -10.60 -1.77
N ASP A 120 -14.55 -10.74 -1.25
CA ASP A 120 -13.35 -10.40 -2.02
C ASP A 120 -12.17 -11.36 -1.79
N PRO A 121 -12.30 -12.64 -2.22
CA PRO A 121 -11.28 -13.65 -1.97
C PRO A 121 -9.94 -13.33 -2.65
N LYS A 122 -9.96 -12.63 -3.80
CA LYS A 122 -8.74 -12.25 -4.52
C LYS A 122 -7.97 -11.16 -3.79
N ASN A 123 -8.64 -10.11 -3.33
CA ASN A 123 -7.98 -9.09 -2.53
C ASN A 123 -7.45 -9.69 -1.22
N TYR A 124 -8.16 -10.66 -0.65
CA TYR A 124 -7.68 -11.42 0.51
C TYR A 124 -6.34 -12.12 0.23
N THR A 125 -6.19 -12.81 -0.90
CA THR A 125 -4.92 -13.41 -1.33
C THR A 125 -3.80 -12.37 -1.52
N ILE A 126 -4.12 -11.19 -2.05
CA ILE A 126 -3.15 -10.10 -2.23
C ILE A 126 -2.66 -9.58 -0.88
N VAL A 127 -3.57 -9.32 0.06
CA VAL A 127 -3.21 -8.85 1.42
C VAL A 127 -2.42 -9.91 2.17
N ILE A 128 -2.79 -11.20 2.08
CA ILE A 128 -1.96 -12.28 2.65
C ILE A 128 -0.54 -12.21 2.10
N SER A 129 -0.36 -12.12 0.78
CA SER A 129 0.98 -12.06 0.18
C SER A 129 1.76 -10.82 0.66
N HIS A 130 1.08 -9.68 0.82
CA HIS A 130 1.67 -8.47 1.38
C HIS A 130 2.19 -8.71 2.81
N GLU A 131 1.31 -9.12 3.73
CA GLU A 131 1.69 -9.25 5.13
C GLU A 131 2.75 -10.34 5.34
N LEU A 132 2.68 -11.45 4.60
CA LEU A 132 3.71 -12.48 4.67
C LEU A 132 5.07 -12.01 4.10
N MET A 133 5.09 -11.04 3.18
CA MET A 133 6.34 -10.50 2.66
C MET A 133 7.10 -9.67 3.71
N HIS A 134 6.41 -9.11 4.71
CA HIS A 134 7.04 -8.35 5.79
C HIS A 134 7.98 -9.18 6.66
N ARG A 135 7.89 -10.51 6.63
CA ARG A 135 8.88 -11.42 7.25
C ARG A 135 10.30 -11.12 6.77
N TYR A 136 10.42 -10.75 5.50
CA TYR A 136 11.69 -10.42 4.86
C TYR A 136 11.96 -8.91 4.92
N ILE A 137 11.00 -8.12 4.47
CA ILE A 137 11.14 -6.66 4.34
C ILE A 137 10.34 -5.99 5.48
N GLY A 138 11.03 -5.60 6.55
CA GLY A 138 10.43 -4.99 7.75
C GLY A 138 10.81 -5.70 9.05
N HIS A 139 10.92 -7.04 9.03
CA HIS A 139 11.32 -7.83 10.20
C HIS A 139 12.75 -8.39 10.12
N ILE A 140 13.21 -8.87 8.96
CA ILE A 140 14.62 -9.25 8.77
C ILE A 140 15.46 -8.01 8.42
N ILE A 141 14.98 -7.19 7.49
CA ILE A 141 15.51 -5.84 7.30
C ILE A 141 14.84 -4.97 8.35
N GLU A 142 15.51 -4.74 9.48
CA GLU A 142 15.01 -3.79 10.47
C GLU A 142 15.41 -2.36 10.06
N GLN A 143 14.49 -1.44 10.29
CA GLN A 143 14.77 0.00 10.25
C GLN A 143 15.42 0.44 11.57
N ASP A 144 16.18 1.53 11.54
CA ASP A 144 16.57 2.21 12.78
C ASP A 144 15.30 2.54 13.61
N ASN A 145 15.33 2.23 14.90
CA ASN A 145 14.20 2.38 15.83
C ASN A 145 13.83 3.85 16.10
N ASP A 146 14.55 4.83 15.54
CA ASP A 146 14.09 6.22 15.50
C ASP A 146 12.89 6.36 14.54
N LYS A 147 11.70 6.58 15.12
CA LYS A 147 10.43 6.78 14.41
C LYS A 147 10.45 7.86 13.31
N LYS A 148 11.37 8.83 13.38
CA LYS A 148 11.54 9.81 12.29
C LYS A 148 12.22 9.21 11.06
N ILE A 149 13.11 8.24 11.26
CA ILE A 149 13.84 7.55 10.20
C ILE A 149 12.92 6.53 9.52
N GLU A 150 12.01 5.90 10.27
CA GLU A 150 10.99 4.97 9.76
C GLU A 150 10.21 5.54 8.55
N ILE A 151 9.62 6.74 8.68
CA ILE A 151 8.78 7.30 7.60
C ILE A 151 9.57 7.55 6.32
N MET A 152 10.83 7.98 6.46
CA MET A 152 11.69 8.33 5.32
C MET A 152 11.97 7.13 4.40
N TYR A 153 11.94 5.91 4.96
CA TYR A 153 12.24 4.68 4.22
C TYR A 153 11.01 3.80 3.94
N LYS A 154 9.79 4.22 4.28
CA LYS A 154 8.57 3.46 3.95
C LYS A 154 8.40 3.18 2.47
N TRP A 155 8.94 4.01 1.58
CA TRP A 155 8.93 3.69 0.13
C TRP A 155 9.67 2.38 -0.17
N PHE A 156 10.70 2.04 0.61
CA PHE A 156 11.37 0.75 0.51
C PHE A 156 10.54 -0.31 1.24
N PHE A 157 10.30 -0.14 2.54
CA PHE A 157 9.72 -1.20 3.37
C PHE A 157 8.30 -1.62 2.98
N GLU A 158 7.47 -0.70 2.52
CA GLU A 158 6.06 -0.97 2.20
C GLU A 158 5.89 -1.18 0.70
N GLY A 159 6.55 -0.35 -0.10
CA GLY A 159 6.41 -0.45 -1.55
C GLY A 159 7.21 -1.61 -2.17
N PHE A 160 8.34 -2.03 -1.60
CA PHE A 160 9.01 -3.25 -2.06
C PHE A 160 8.26 -4.49 -1.57
N THR A 161 7.61 -4.43 -0.40
CA THR A 161 6.71 -5.48 0.08
C THR A 161 5.55 -5.68 -0.88
N GLU A 162 4.90 -4.60 -1.33
CA GLU A 162 3.88 -4.65 -2.39
C GLU A 162 4.41 -5.27 -3.69
N PHE A 163 5.60 -4.85 -4.14
CA PHE A 163 6.18 -5.32 -5.39
C PHE A 163 6.51 -6.82 -5.35
N TYR A 164 7.22 -7.26 -4.31
CA TYR A 164 7.58 -8.67 -4.16
C TYR A 164 6.38 -9.53 -3.78
N GLY A 165 5.41 -9.01 -3.04
CA GLY A 165 4.14 -9.68 -2.77
C GLY A 165 3.37 -9.99 -4.05
N ALA A 166 3.24 -9.00 -4.95
CA ALA A 166 2.64 -9.22 -6.27
C ALA A 166 3.49 -10.14 -7.16
N LYS A 167 4.83 -10.04 -7.07
CA LYS A 167 5.77 -10.88 -7.83
C LYS A 167 5.69 -12.36 -7.41
N ALA A 168 5.63 -12.63 -6.10
CA ALA A 168 5.48 -13.98 -5.58
C ALA A 168 4.18 -14.63 -6.08
N LEU A 169 3.07 -13.87 -6.13
CA LEU A 169 1.79 -14.38 -6.63
C LEU A 169 1.84 -14.79 -8.10
N ILE A 170 2.47 -14.00 -8.98
CA ILE A 170 2.59 -14.35 -10.39
C ILE A 170 3.58 -15.49 -10.62
N ASP A 171 4.70 -15.52 -9.88
CA ASP A 171 5.70 -16.58 -9.96
C ASP A 171 5.11 -17.92 -9.47
N ALA A 172 4.24 -17.89 -8.44
CA ALA A 172 3.47 -19.03 -7.94
C ALA A 172 2.27 -19.42 -8.81
N LYS A 173 1.98 -18.67 -9.89
CA LYS A 173 0.79 -18.82 -10.75
C LYS A 173 -0.55 -18.72 -10.01
N LEU A 174 -0.57 -17.99 -8.88
CA LEU A 174 -1.80 -17.65 -8.15
C LEU A 174 -2.54 -16.48 -8.81
N ILE A 175 -1.80 -15.65 -9.55
CA ILE A 175 -2.35 -14.68 -10.50
C ILE A 175 -1.71 -14.87 -11.86
N ASN A 176 -2.40 -14.47 -12.92
CA ASN A 176 -1.86 -14.45 -14.28
C ASN A 176 -1.24 -13.09 -14.66
N THR A 177 -0.66 -13.01 -15.85
CA THR A 177 -0.02 -11.79 -16.38
C THR A 177 -0.96 -10.60 -16.47
N ASP A 178 -2.22 -10.81 -16.86
CA ASP A 178 -3.22 -9.73 -16.98
C ASP A 178 -3.62 -9.19 -15.60
N GLU A 179 -3.73 -10.08 -14.60
CA GLU A 179 -4.00 -9.72 -13.21
C GLU A 179 -2.82 -8.94 -12.61
N TYR A 180 -1.58 -9.35 -12.87
CA TYR A 180 -0.40 -8.59 -12.45
C TYR A 180 -0.34 -7.21 -13.11
N LEU A 181 -0.59 -7.11 -14.43
CA LEU A 181 -0.68 -5.83 -15.13
C LEU A 181 -1.81 -4.95 -14.60
N LYS A 182 -2.93 -5.53 -14.17
CA LYS A 182 -4.01 -4.80 -13.50
C LYS A 182 -3.54 -4.20 -12.18
N ILE A 183 -2.77 -4.94 -11.36
CA ILE A 183 -2.15 -4.41 -10.14
C ILE A 183 -1.24 -3.23 -10.49
N VAL A 184 -0.34 -3.38 -11.46
CA VAL A 184 0.56 -2.31 -11.91
C VAL A 184 -0.23 -1.06 -12.34
N ASN A 185 -1.24 -1.23 -13.19
CA ASN A 185 -2.03 -0.11 -13.71
C ASN A 185 -2.86 0.57 -12.62
N ILE A 186 -3.44 -0.17 -11.68
CA ILE A 186 -4.13 0.41 -10.51
C ILE A 186 -3.14 1.18 -9.63
N THR A 187 -1.94 0.66 -9.43
CA THR A 187 -0.87 1.32 -8.69
C THR A 187 -0.45 2.64 -9.34
N LEU A 188 -0.24 2.65 -10.66
CA LEU A 188 0.03 3.87 -11.43
C LEU A 188 -1.13 4.87 -11.34
N GLN A 189 -2.36 4.40 -11.49
CA GLN A 189 -3.57 5.23 -11.36
C GLN A 189 -3.66 5.90 -9.99
N LYS A 190 -3.58 5.12 -8.91
CA LYS A 190 -3.60 5.63 -7.53
C LYS A 190 -2.51 6.68 -7.32
N TYR A 191 -1.28 6.41 -7.75
CA TYR A 191 -0.15 7.32 -7.56
C TYR A 191 -0.28 8.62 -8.36
N PHE A 192 -0.50 8.53 -9.68
CA PHE A 192 -0.51 9.72 -10.55
C PHE A 192 -1.78 10.56 -10.45
N ASN A 193 -2.91 9.96 -10.02
CA ASN A 193 -4.14 10.72 -9.75
C ASN A 193 -4.13 11.41 -8.38
N SER A 194 -3.32 10.93 -7.44
CA SER A 194 -3.27 11.47 -6.09
C SER A 194 -2.76 12.92 -6.04
N PRO A 195 -3.45 13.85 -5.35
CA PRO A 195 -3.00 15.23 -5.17
C PRO A 195 -1.82 15.34 -4.19
N ILE A 196 -1.56 14.30 -3.38
CA ILE A 196 -0.47 14.28 -2.38
C ILE A 196 0.83 13.65 -2.91
N ASN A 197 0.87 13.20 -4.17
CA ASN A 197 2.06 12.56 -4.75
C ASN A 197 3.29 13.49 -4.90
N LYS A 198 3.10 14.81 -4.73
CA LYS A 198 4.15 15.84 -4.75
C LYS A 198 4.78 16.11 -3.38
N ILE A 199 4.23 15.54 -2.30
CA ILE A 199 4.75 15.76 -0.95
C ILE A 199 6.00 14.90 -0.76
N SER A 200 7.08 15.51 -0.27
CA SER A 200 8.32 14.80 0.08
C SER A 200 8.12 13.95 1.33
N PHE A 201 8.67 12.74 1.36
CA PHE A 201 8.60 11.85 2.54
C PHE A 201 9.31 12.44 3.76
N GLU A 202 10.42 13.14 3.54
CA GLU A 202 11.17 13.83 4.61
C GLU A 202 10.34 14.93 5.31
N LYS A 203 9.32 15.45 4.62
CA LYS A 203 8.41 16.47 5.16
C LYS A 203 7.17 15.87 5.81
N MET A 204 6.97 14.56 5.71
CA MET A 204 5.93 13.82 6.41
C MET A 204 6.45 13.41 7.79
N ASP A 205 6.25 14.25 8.82
CA ASP A 205 6.45 13.87 10.24
C ASP A 205 5.32 12.93 10.67
N GLU A 206 5.57 12.09 11.66
CA GLU A 206 4.59 11.19 12.27
C GLU A 206 3.38 11.96 12.83
N LYS A 207 3.62 13.22 13.27
CA LYS A 207 2.58 14.16 13.70
C LYS A 207 1.92 14.94 12.55
N HIS A 208 2.45 14.88 11.32
CA HIS A 208 1.80 15.32 10.07
C HIS A 208 0.92 14.20 9.46
N LEU A 209 0.97 12.97 9.99
CA LEU A 209 0.17 11.82 9.56
C LEU A 209 -1.26 11.91 10.09
N LEU A 210 -1.96 12.91 9.58
CA LEU A 210 -3.30 13.27 9.97
C LEU A 210 -4.29 12.29 9.28
N SER A 211 -4.31 11.05 9.79
CA SER A 211 -5.04 9.82 9.36
C SER A 211 -4.30 8.81 8.48
N ASN A 212 -4.51 7.53 8.77
CA ASN A 212 -3.95 6.34 8.09
C ASN A 212 -4.13 6.36 6.56
N ASN A 213 -5.12 7.08 6.03
CA ASN A 213 -5.43 7.09 4.60
C ASN A 213 -4.49 7.96 3.76
N ILE A 214 -3.82 8.98 4.32
CA ILE A 214 -2.80 9.77 3.59
C ILE A 214 -1.55 8.93 3.35
N ASN A 215 -1.21 8.13 4.36
CA ASN A 215 0.01 7.35 4.46
C ASN A 215 0.05 6.27 3.36
N MET A 216 -1.06 5.56 3.16
CA MET A 216 -1.10 4.42 2.25
C MET A 216 -0.93 4.75 0.76
N ILE A 217 -1.15 6.00 0.34
CA ILE A 217 -1.19 6.33 -1.09
C ILE A 217 0.18 6.76 -1.65
N THR A 218 1.09 7.25 -0.80
CA THR A 218 2.35 7.84 -1.29
C THR A 218 3.53 6.90 -1.23
N TYR A 219 3.67 6.04 -0.22
CA TYR A 219 4.86 5.18 -0.12
C TYR A 219 4.67 3.76 -0.69
N TYR A 220 3.51 3.12 -0.50
CA TYR A 220 3.23 1.80 -1.10
C TYR A 220 3.32 1.86 -2.62
N GLN A 221 2.49 2.70 -3.25
CA GLN A 221 2.45 2.77 -4.71
C GLN A 221 3.75 3.31 -5.31
N LYS A 222 4.36 4.32 -4.69
CA LYS A 222 5.61 4.87 -5.20
C LYS A 222 6.75 3.87 -5.10
N GLY A 223 6.88 3.21 -3.95
CA GLY A 223 7.90 2.20 -3.74
C GLY A 223 7.73 1.00 -4.67
N PHE A 224 6.48 0.56 -4.91
CA PHE A 224 6.19 -0.45 -5.93
C PHE A 224 6.68 -0.01 -7.31
N ILE A 225 6.35 1.23 -7.72
CA ILE A 225 6.75 1.77 -9.03
C ILE A 225 8.28 1.86 -9.12
N LEU A 226 8.95 2.30 -8.06
CA LEU A 226 10.42 2.37 -7.98
C LEU A 226 11.05 0.98 -8.09
N ALA A 227 10.56 -0.01 -7.34
CA ALA A 227 11.03 -1.39 -7.41
C ALA A 227 10.86 -1.96 -8.82
N MET A 228 9.69 -1.77 -9.42
CA MET A 228 9.41 -2.19 -10.80
C MET A 228 10.35 -1.55 -11.82
N ILE A 229 10.59 -0.23 -11.74
CA ILE A 229 11.53 0.49 -12.60
C ILE A 229 12.94 -0.09 -12.47
N ILE A 230 13.42 -0.25 -11.23
CA ILE A 230 14.77 -0.72 -10.97
C ILE A 230 14.95 -2.16 -11.45
N ASP A 231 13.99 -3.04 -11.14
CA ASP A 231 14.05 -4.44 -11.54
C ASP A 231 14.07 -4.56 -13.08
N GLU A 232 13.25 -3.79 -13.80
CA GLU A 232 13.30 -3.76 -15.26
C GLU A 232 14.65 -3.26 -15.78
N LYS A 233 15.20 -2.19 -15.20
CA LYS A 233 16.49 -1.62 -15.62
C LYS A 233 17.67 -2.55 -15.34
N LEU A 234 17.61 -3.33 -14.27
CA LEU A 234 18.60 -4.37 -13.97
C LEU A 234 18.45 -5.55 -14.94
N ARG A 235 17.23 -5.97 -15.26
CA ARG A 235 16.96 -7.06 -16.23
C ARG A 235 17.47 -6.73 -17.63
N GLU A 236 17.35 -5.49 -18.09
CA GLU A 236 17.97 -5.01 -19.35
C GLU A 236 19.49 -5.27 -19.39
N ARG A 237 20.14 -5.39 -18.22
CA ARG A 237 21.56 -5.63 -18.04
C ARG A 237 21.89 -7.04 -17.54
N LYS A 238 20.90 -7.96 -17.54
CA LYS A 238 21.01 -9.34 -17.05
C LYS A 238 21.32 -9.46 -15.54
N TYR A 239 20.94 -8.45 -14.77
CA TYR A 239 20.92 -8.49 -13.30
C TYR A 239 19.46 -8.53 -12.82
N ASN A 240 19.25 -8.80 -11.53
CA ASN A 240 17.93 -8.77 -10.91
C ASN A 240 17.95 -7.86 -9.67
N LEU A 241 16.81 -7.27 -9.30
CA LEU A 241 16.71 -6.47 -8.08
C LEU A 241 16.86 -7.34 -6.83
N LEU A 242 16.44 -8.60 -6.91
CA LEU A 242 16.44 -9.53 -5.80
C LEU A 242 17.83 -9.79 -5.21
N ASN A 243 18.87 -9.91 -6.04
CA ASN A 243 20.25 -10.07 -5.60
C ASN A 243 20.73 -8.85 -4.81
N ILE A 244 20.29 -7.65 -5.20
CA ILE A 244 20.62 -6.41 -4.50
C ILE A 244 19.91 -6.36 -3.16
N VAL A 245 18.62 -6.70 -3.12
CA VAL A 245 17.87 -6.78 -1.85
C VAL A 245 18.45 -7.84 -0.92
N ASN A 246 18.82 -9.02 -1.42
CA ASN A 246 19.49 -10.06 -0.63
C ASN A 246 20.87 -9.63 -0.11
N LYS A 247 21.63 -8.82 -0.87
CA LYS A 247 22.87 -8.20 -0.39
C LYS A 247 22.57 -7.25 0.77
N ILE A 248 21.59 -6.35 0.62
CA ILE A 248 21.19 -5.43 1.70
C ILE A 248 20.78 -6.21 2.94
N ILE A 249 19.93 -7.22 2.80
CA ILE A 249 19.50 -8.11 3.88
C ILE A 249 20.72 -8.68 4.62
N SER A 250 21.71 -9.17 3.88
CA SER A 250 22.92 -9.74 4.47
C SER A 250 23.75 -8.69 5.20
N GLU A 251 23.83 -7.46 4.69
CA GLU A 251 24.53 -6.35 5.34
C GLU A 251 23.83 -5.89 6.62
N THR A 252 22.52 -5.68 6.57
CA THR A 252 21.75 -5.16 7.71
C THR A 252 21.70 -6.18 8.84
N THR A 253 21.59 -7.47 8.52
CA THR A 253 21.53 -8.55 9.53
C THR A 253 22.90 -8.99 10.06
N LEU A 254 23.90 -9.20 9.19
CA LEU A 254 25.19 -9.75 9.62
C LEU A 254 26.15 -8.66 10.12
N LYS A 255 26.07 -7.45 9.57
CA LYS A 255 26.99 -6.35 9.90
C LYS A 255 26.36 -5.28 10.77
N GLN A 256 25.07 -5.41 11.13
CA GLN A 256 24.34 -4.47 11.98
C GLN A 256 24.44 -3.02 11.47
N VAL A 257 24.28 -2.86 10.15
CA VAL A 257 24.24 -1.54 9.51
C VAL A 257 22.79 -1.18 9.24
N ASP A 258 22.37 0.01 9.64
CA ASP A 258 21.00 0.47 9.39
C ASP A 258 20.76 0.69 7.90
N PHE A 259 19.57 0.31 7.44
CA PHE A 259 19.14 0.60 6.08
C PHE A 259 19.09 2.12 5.84
N ASN A 260 19.64 2.55 4.70
CA ASN A 260 19.47 3.91 4.21
C ASN A 260 19.58 3.97 2.68
N THR A 261 19.18 5.11 2.11
CA THR A 261 19.22 5.34 0.65
C THR A 261 20.64 5.25 0.08
N ASP A 262 21.66 5.65 0.84
CA ASP A 262 23.05 5.59 0.37
C ASP A 262 23.56 4.15 0.27
N LEU A 263 23.27 3.31 1.27
CA LEU A 263 23.53 1.88 1.25
C LEU A 263 22.87 1.23 0.03
N PHE A 264 21.56 1.48 -0.18
CA PHE A 264 20.85 0.91 -1.32
C PHE A 264 21.44 1.36 -2.66
N THR A 265 21.68 2.66 -2.82
CA THR A 265 22.22 3.21 -4.07
C THR A 265 23.67 2.79 -4.32
N SER A 266 24.45 2.50 -3.28
CA SER A 266 25.81 1.95 -3.44
C SER A 266 25.81 0.63 -4.21
N TYR A 267 24.88 -0.28 -3.88
CA TYR A 267 24.73 -1.55 -4.60
C TYR A 267 24.13 -1.38 -5.99
N LEU A 268 23.21 -0.43 -6.18
CA LEU A 268 22.70 -0.12 -7.53
C LEU A 268 23.80 0.40 -8.46
N ARG A 269 24.77 1.17 -7.94
CA ARG A 269 25.90 1.72 -8.73
C ARG A 269 26.82 0.65 -9.32
N GLU A 270 26.84 -0.56 -8.75
CA GLU A 270 27.59 -1.69 -9.32
C GLU A 270 27.07 -2.10 -10.71
N HIS A 271 25.80 -1.79 -11.01
CA HIS A 271 25.12 -2.30 -12.21
C HIS A 271 24.46 -1.20 -13.07
N LEU A 272 24.14 -0.06 -12.48
CA LEU A 272 23.40 1.03 -13.13
C LEU A 272 24.24 2.31 -13.21
N PRO A 273 24.09 3.12 -14.27
CA PRO A 273 24.89 4.32 -14.46
C PRO A 273 24.52 5.39 -13.42
N GLU A 274 25.50 6.20 -13.01
CA GLU A 274 25.31 7.28 -12.03
C GLU A 274 24.21 8.27 -12.43
N SER A 275 23.99 8.48 -13.74
CA SER A 275 22.89 9.32 -14.24
C SER A 275 21.50 8.75 -13.91
N PHE A 276 21.34 7.42 -13.91
CA PHE A 276 20.13 6.76 -13.46
C PHE A 276 19.98 6.88 -11.95
N ILE A 277 21.05 6.63 -11.19
CA ILE A 277 21.03 6.71 -9.72
C ILE A 277 20.60 8.10 -9.25
N LYS A 278 21.13 9.17 -9.84
CA LYS A 278 20.72 10.55 -9.54
C LYS A 278 19.24 10.81 -9.81
N LYS A 279 18.71 10.28 -10.93
CA LYS A 279 17.28 10.39 -11.24
C LYS A 279 16.43 9.56 -10.29
N PHE A 280 16.87 8.36 -9.93
CA PHE A 280 16.20 7.50 -8.95
C PHE A 280 16.08 8.22 -7.60
N VAL A 281 17.18 8.70 -7.04
CA VAL A 281 17.17 9.44 -5.76
C VAL A 281 16.27 10.68 -5.86
N SER A 282 16.36 11.45 -6.95
CA SER A 282 15.46 12.59 -7.17
C SER A 282 13.98 12.17 -7.24
N SER A 283 13.67 11.02 -7.83
CA SER A 283 12.30 10.52 -7.97
C SER A 283 11.66 10.13 -6.63
N ILE A 284 12.47 9.77 -5.61
CA ILE A 284 11.99 9.51 -4.23
C ILE A 284 11.25 10.72 -3.67
N ASN A 285 11.54 11.94 -4.12
CA ASN A 285 10.86 13.16 -3.68
C ASN A 285 10.16 13.94 -4.82
N ASN A 286 10.27 13.49 -6.09
CA ASN A 286 9.72 14.21 -7.25
C ASN A 286 8.91 13.29 -8.20
N PRO A 287 7.57 13.41 -8.28
CA PRO A 287 6.74 12.58 -9.15
C PRO A 287 7.00 12.79 -10.65
N SER A 288 7.40 13.99 -11.07
CA SER A 288 7.74 14.26 -12.48
C SER A 288 8.99 13.49 -12.89
N THR A 289 9.99 13.41 -12.01
CA THR A 289 11.19 12.59 -12.26
C THR A 289 10.80 11.11 -12.36
N LEU A 290 9.93 10.63 -11.48
CA LEU A 290 9.46 9.23 -11.50
C LEU A 290 8.82 8.85 -12.84
N LEU A 291 7.96 9.73 -13.38
CA LEU A 291 7.32 9.50 -14.68
C LEU A 291 8.34 9.28 -15.80
N THR A 292 9.47 10.02 -15.79
CA THR A 292 10.52 9.88 -16.83
C THR A 292 11.32 8.58 -16.74
N LEU A 293 11.18 7.84 -15.64
CA LEU A 293 11.89 6.59 -15.39
C LEU A 293 11.06 5.35 -15.74
N LEU A 294 9.75 5.50 -15.99
CA LEU A 294 8.90 4.37 -16.34
C LEU A 294 9.41 3.62 -17.58
N PRO A 295 9.50 2.29 -17.53
CA PRO A 295 9.85 1.49 -18.71
C PRO A 295 8.87 1.73 -19.85
N HIS A 296 9.38 1.90 -21.07
CA HIS A 296 8.53 2.02 -22.27
C HIS A 296 7.73 0.74 -22.54
N ARG A 297 8.19 -0.41 -22.06
CA ARG A 297 7.53 -1.70 -22.19
C ARG A 297 7.62 -2.47 -20.87
N LEU A 298 6.56 -3.18 -20.52
CA LEU A 298 6.52 -4.09 -19.38
C LEU A 298 5.72 -5.33 -19.79
N LEU A 299 6.26 -6.54 -19.60
CA LEU A 299 5.59 -7.81 -19.95
C LEU A 299 5.02 -7.82 -21.38
N ASN A 300 5.81 -7.33 -22.35
CA ASN A 300 5.43 -7.15 -23.76
C ASN A 300 4.31 -6.13 -24.03
N LYS A 301 3.79 -5.45 -23.01
CA LYS A 301 2.82 -4.35 -23.14
C LYS A 301 3.50 -3.00 -23.21
N ASN A 302 3.00 -2.12 -24.07
CA ASN A 302 3.60 -0.80 -24.26
C ASN A 302 3.03 0.19 -23.24
N LEU A 303 3.89 1.08 -22.76
CA LEU A 303 3.48 2.22 -21.99
C LEU A 303 2.74 3.20 -22.91
N THR A 304 1.49 3.49 -22.55
CA THR A 304 0.66 4.49 -23.20
C THR A 304 0.17 5.49 -22.16
N PHE A 305 -0.58 6.48 -22.62
CA PHE A 305 -1.15 7.50 -21.76
C PHE A 305 -2.65 7.60 -22.00
N GLN A 306 -3.42 7.46 -20.94
CA GLN A 306 -4.89 7.53 -20.97
C GLN A 306 -5.37 8.72 -20.17
N ASP A 307 -6.39 9.39 -20.68
CA ASP A 307 -7.09 10.44 -19.95
C ASP A 307 -8.03 9.81 -18.93
N THR A 308 -7.94 10.28 -17.69
CA THR A 308 -8.74 9.81 -16.56
C THR A 308 -9.32 10.99 -15.81
N GLU A 309 -10.53 10.81 -15.28
CA GLU A 309 -11.11 11.77 -14.33
C GLU A 309 -10.33 11.70 -13.01
N SER A 310 -9.61 12.78 -12.70
CA SER A 310 -8.93 12.99 -11.42
C SER A 310 -9.69 14.04 -10.61
N HIS A 311 -10.03 13.71 -9.36
CA HIS A 311 -10.66 14.66 -8.45
C HIS A 311 -9.60 15.41 -7.66
N SER A 312 -8.84 16.28 -8.35
CA SER A 312 -7.68 16.96 -7.75
C SER A 312 -7.85 18.46 -7.54
N ASP A 313 -8.96 19.07 -7.98
CA ASP A 313 -9.26 20.46 -7.60
C ASP A 313 -9.93 20.50 -6.23
N ILE A 314 -9.09 20.45 -5.20
CA ILE A 314 -9.48 20.40 -3.80
C ILE A 314 -9.72 21.79 -3.20
N CYS A 315 -9.85 22.84 -4.01
CA CYS A 315 -10.20 24.21 -3.62
C CYS A 315 -9.32 24.93 -2.57
N PHE A 316 -8.17 24.37 -2.20
CA PHE A 316 -7.11 25.02 -1.40
C PHE A 316 -5.73 24.39 -1.73
N ASP A 317 -4.63 24.99 -1.27
CA ASP A 317 -3.29 24.38 -1.44
C ASP A 317 -3.06 23.28 -0.40
N LEU A 318 -3.36 22.04 -0.78
CA LEU A 318 -3.20 20.88 0.09
C LEU A 318 -1.75 20.61 0.48
N THR A 319 -0.82 20.71 -0.48
CA THR A 319 0.59 20.45 -0.21
C THR A 319 1.09 21.41 0.87
N LYS A 320 0.83 22.72 0.68
CA LYS A 320 1.24 23.72 1.65
C LYS A 320 0.47 23.58 2.96
N SER A 321 -0.80 23.19 2.92
CA SER A 321 -1.60 23.04 4.13
C SER A 321 -1.15 21.89 5.02
N LEU A 322 -0.73 20.76 4.42
CA LEU A 322 -0.17 19.62 5.14
C LEU A 322 1.21 19.95 5.72
N GLU A 323 2.06 20.65 4.94
CA GLU A 323 3.36 21.13 5.42
C GLU A 323 3.23 22.09 6.62
N LEU A 324 2.29 23.04 6.56
CA LEU A 324 2.10 24.06 7.59
C LEU A 324 1.20 23.63 8.76
N ARG A 325 0.51 22.48 8.65
CA ARG A 325 -0.60 22.07 9.52
C ARG A 325 -1.69 23.15 9.66
N LYS A 326 -1.90 23.93 8.60
CA LYS A 326 -2.87 25.01 8.56
C LYS A 326 -3.46 25.09 7.17
N ILE A 327 -4.77 25.28 7.07
CA ILE A 327 -5.44 25.53 5.80
C ILE A 327 -4.82 26.77 5.13
N HIS A 328 -4.50 26.66 3.85
CA HIS A 328 -3.80 27.67 3.07
C HIS A 328 -4.40 27.83 1.67
N GLU A 329 -4.55 29.08 1.21
CA GLU A 329 -5.04 29.48 -0.11
C GLU A 329 -6.42 28.89 -0.48
N VAL A 330 -7.39 28.99 0.44
CA VAL A 330 -8.78 28.61 0.13
C VAL A 330 -9.34 29.52 -0.96
N LYS A 331 -9.73 28.91 -2.09
CA LYS A 331 -10.35 29.63 -3.21
C LYS A 331 -11.68 30.26 -2.77
N LEU A 332 -11.84 31.57 -2.93
CA LEU A 332 -13.10 32.26 -2.66
C LEU A 332 -14.25 31.66 -3.50
N ASN A 333 -15.46 31.60 -2.92
CA ASN A 333 -16.68 31.05 -3.53
C ASN A 333 -16.61 29.55 -3.90
N SER A 334 -15.55 28.84 -3.52
CA SER A 334 -15.43 27.40 -3.75
C SER A 334 -16.27 26.57 -2.78
N ASP A 335 -16.39 25.27 -3.07
CA ASP A 335 -17.00 24.27 -2.18
C ASP A 335 -16.41 24.31 -0.75
N CYS A 336 -15.08 24.46 -0.67
CA CYS A 336 -14.33 24.64 0.57
C CYS A 336 -14.75 25.90 1.32
N TYR A 337 -14.77 27.05 0.64
CA TYR A 337 -15.13 28.33 1.24
C TYR A 337 -16.59 28.32 1.75
N ASN A 338 -17.51 27.76 0.96
CA ASN A 338 -18.92 27.67 1.31
C ASN A 338 -19.17 26.73 2.50
N ARG A 339 -18.28 25.77 2.74
CA ARG A 339 -18.30 24.89 3.93
C ARG A 339 -17.60 25.46 5.15
N GLY A 340 -17.08 26.68 5.07
CA GLY A 340 -16.46 27.36 6.21
C GLY A 340 -14.97 27.08 6.38
N LEU A 341 -14.30 26.49 5.38
CA LEU A 341 -12.83 26.45 5.39
C LEU A 341 -12.29 27.86 5.18
N ARG A 342 -11.30 28.23 5.97
CA ARG A 342 -10.65 29.55 5.96
C ARG A 342 -9.15 29.38 6.16
N ASP A 343 -8.38 30.27 5.54
CA ASP A 343 -6.93 30.31 5.72
C ASP A 343 -6.57 30.50 7.19
N GLY A 344 -5.56 29.76 7.64
CA GLY A 344 -5.05 29.80 9.01
C GLY A 344 -5.71 28.83 9.98
N GLN A 345 -6.84 28.21 9.64
CA GLN A 345 -7.44 27.13 10.45
C GLN A 345 -6.45 25.99 10.62
N ALA A 346 -6.26 25.51 11.86
CA ALA A 346 -5.32 24.40 12.10
C ALA A 346 -5.87 23.11 11.48
N LEU A 347 -5.06 22.45 10.65
CA LEU A 347 -5.38 21.17 10.03
C LEU A 347 -4.93 20.02 10.94
N LYS A 348 -5.87 19.14 11.31
CA LYS A 348 -5.67 18.00 12.23
C LYS A 348 -5.94 16.63 11.62
N CYS A 349 -6.67 16.55 10.51
CA CYS A 349 -6.95 15.32 9.76
C CYS A 349 -7.11 15.71 8.29
N TYR A 350 -6.58 14.90 7.39
CA TYR A 350 -6.97 14.88 5.99
C TYR A 350 -7.16 13.42 5.58
N SER A 351 -8.28 13.08 4.94
CA SER A 351 -8.55 11.73 4.45
C SER A 351 -9.19 11.81 3.08
N MET A 352 -8.79 10.90 2.18
CA MET A 352 -9.32 10.86 0.83
C MET A 352 -9.60 9.42 0.41
N TYR A 353 -10.79 9.18 -0.13
CA TYR A 353 -11.27 7.84 -0.44
C TYR A 353 -11.07 7.50 -1.92
N PHE A 354 -10.33 6.43 -2.20
CA PHE A 354 -10.11 5.91 -3.56
C PHE A 354 -10.96 4.67 -3.82
N TYR A 355 -11.51 4.58 -5.03
CA TYR A 355 -12.20 3.44 -5.58
C TYR A 355 -11.65 3.13 -6.98
N ASN A 356 -11.14 1.91 -7.18
CA ASN A 356 -10.52 1.46 -8.43
C ASN A 356 -9.50 2.45 -9.01
N GLY A 357 -8.63 3.04 -8.17
CA GLY A 357 -7.61 4.00 -8.62
C GLY A 357 -8.09 5.42 -8.92
N SER A 358 -9.37 5.70 -8.71
CA SER A 358 -9.99 7.03 -8.82
C SER A 358 -10.54 7.49 -7.47
N ILE A 359 -10.67 8.79 -7.22
CA ILE A 359 -11.25 9.30 -5.97
C ILE A 359 -12.77 9.14 -6.05
N LYS A 360 -13.39 8.44 -5.09
CA LYS A 360 -14.83 8.18 -5.10
C LYS A 360 -15.58 9.49 -4.79
N ASN A 361 -16.40 9.97 -5.73
CA ASN A 361 -17.23 11.16 -5.61
C ASN A 361 -16.52 12.49 -5.24
N GLY A 362 -15.18 12.50 -5.22
CA GLY A 362 -14.41 13.63 -4.74
C GLY A 362 -14.49 13.86 -3.23
N ASP A 363 -15.02 12.91 -2.44
CA ASP A 363 -15.25 13.13 -1.02
C ASP A 363 -13.91 13.13 -0.25
N ILE A 364 -13.54 14.29 0.26
CA ILE A 364 -12.39 14.51 1.15
C ILE A 364 -12.92 14.88 2.52
N GLU A 365 -12.43 14.20 3.54
CA GLU A 365 -12.70 14.52 4.93
C GLU A 365 -11.52 15.29 5.54
N LEU A 366 -11.81 16.44 6.13
CA LEU A 366 -10.85 17.25 6.86
C LEU A 366 -11.29 17.36 8.31
N LYS A 367 -10.36 17.26 9.26
CA LYS A 367 -10.58 17.71 10.64
C LYS A 367 -9.79 19.00 10.83
N VAL A 368 -10.48 20.09 11.09
CA VAL A 368 -9.88 21.41 11.33
C VAL A 368 -10.23 21.90 12.73
N LEU A 369 -9.46 22.84 13.27
CA LEU A 369 -9.84 23.56 14.48
C LEU A 369 -10.48 24.91 14.13
N GLU A 370 -11.64 25.16 14.72
CA GLU A 370 -12.32 26.44 14.72
C GLU A 370 -12.43 26.91 16.17
N ASN A 371 -11.67 27.95 16.55
CA ASN A 371 -11.56 28.42 17.95
C ASN A 371 -11.21 27.29 18.95
N GLU A 372 -10.19 26.48 18.63
CA GLU A 372 -9.76 25.30 19.39
C GLU A 372 -10.75 24.13 19.45
N ILE A 373 -11.91 24.23 18.80
CA ILE A 373 -12.91 23.16 18.74
C ILE A 373 -12.71 22.35 17.45
N PRO A 374 -12.52 21.01 17.53
CA PRO A 374 -12.42 20.17 16.36
C PRO A 374 -13.74 20.12 15.57
N ARG A 375 -13.63 20.32 14.26
CA ARG A 375 -14.75 20.26 13.32
C ARG A 375 -14.35 19.39 12.12
N ILE A 376 -15.26 18.51 11.71
CA ILE A 376 -15.11 17.72 10.49
C ILE A 376 -15.76 18.48 9.33
N VAL A 377 -15.04 18.58 8.22
CA VAL A 377 -15.50 19.22 6.98
C VAL A 377 -15.36 18.22 5.84
N HIS A 378 -16.48 17.91 5.18
CA HIS A 378 -16.50 17.07 3.98
C HIS A 378 -16.55 17.96 2.75
N ILE A 379 -15.49 17.99 1.95
CA ILE A 379 -15.45 18.75 0.70
C ILE A 379 -15.54 17.81 -0.51
N LYS A 380 -16.08 18.34 -1.61
CA LYS A 380 -16.05 17.65 -2.90
C LYS A 380 -14.95 18.23 -3.77
N ALA A 381 -13.95 17.41 -4.04
CA ALA A 381 -12.91 17.73 -5.00
C ALA A 381 -13.52 17.85 -6.42
N GLY A 382 -13.19 18.95 -7.09
CA GLY A 382 -13.57 19.21 -8.47
C GLY A 382 -12.93 18.19 -9.42
N LYS A 383 -13.66 17.88 -10.48
CA LYS A 383 -13.20 16.98 -11.54
C LYS A 383 -12.25 17.70 -12.47
N THR A 384 -11.14 17.05 -12.76
CA THR A 384 -10.13 17.47 -13.74
C THR A 384 -9.78 16.28 -14.60
N ILE A 385 -9.43 16.51 -15.87
CA ILE A 385 -8.87 15.44 -16.71
C ILE A 385 -7.37 15.43 -16.49
N LYS A 386 -6.83 14.27 -16.08
CA LYS A 386 -5.39 14.03 -16.03
C LYS A 386 -5.03 12.95 -17.02
N ARG A 387 -3.87 13.09 -17.64
CA ARG A 387 -3.30 12.09 -18.52
C ARG A 387 -2.30 11.25 -17.73
N ILE A 388 -2.58 9.97 -17.56
CA ILE A 388 -1.81 9.06 -16.70
C ILE A 388 -1.18 7.90 -17.49
N PRO A 389 -0.04 7.36 -17.02
CA PRO A 389 0.60 6.19 -17.64
C PRO A 389 -0.21 4.91 -17.42
N VAL A 390 -0.34 4.09 -18.47
CA VAL A 390 -1.00 2.77 -18.46
C VAL A 390 -0.29 1.81 -19.42
N TYR A 391 -0.05 0.58 -18.99
CA TYR A 391 0.45 -0.50 -19.86
C TYR A 391 -0.72 -1.25 -20.52
N ASN A 392 -0.75 -1.28 -21.86
CA ASN A 392 -1.81 -1.91 -22.68
C ASN A 392 -1.34 -3.17 -23.42
#